data_AF-A0A3D2X494-F1
#
_entry.id   AF-A0A3D2X494-F1
#
_cell.length_a   1.000
_cell.length_b   1.000
_cell.length_c   1.000
_cell.angle_alpha   90.00
_cell.angle_beta   90.00
_cell.angle_gamma   90.00
#
_symmetry.space_group_name_H-M   'P 1'
#
loop_
_entity.id
_entity.type
_entity.pdbx_description
1 polymer ?
#
loop_
_entity_poly.entity_id
_entity_poly.type
_entity_poly.pdbx_seq_one_letter_code
_entity_poly.pdbx_strand_id
1 'polypeptide(L)'
;KELLDKVKSGEANYHFIEIMGCPGGCVNGGGQPQVPASVRNFTDIRALRAKVLYDSDAANPFRMSHENEAVKKVYEEFLGAPGSHKAHDILHTTYVKRSIN
;
A
#
# COMPACT_ATOMS: atom_id res chain seq x y z
N LYS A 1 -5.65 -11.23 -12.60
CA LYS A 1 -6.95 -11.89 -12.93
C LYS A 1 -6.94 -13.34 -12.45
N GLU A 2 -5.95 -14.13 -12.83
CA GLU A 2 -5.81 -15.57 -12.47
C GLU A 2 -6.09 -15.88 -11.00
N LEU A 3 -5.49 -15.15 -10.05
CA LEU A 3 -5.75 -15.34 -8.62
C LEU A 3 -7.25 -15.24 -8.27
N LEU A 4 -7.96 -14.26 -8.83
CA LEU A 4 -9.38 -14.05 -8.55
C LEU A 4 -10.25 -15.17 -9.16
N ASP A 5 -9.84 -15.72 -10.30
CA ASP A 5 -10.54 -16.85 -10.92
C ASP A 5 -10.36 -18.12 -10.06
N LYS A 6 -9.17 -18.34 -9.49
CA LYS A 6 -8.90 -19.44 -8.53
C LYS A 6 -9.67 -19.30 -7.22
N VAL A 7 -9.81 -18.07 -6.72
CA VAL A 7 -10.63 -17.80 -5.52
C VAL A 7 -12.10 -18.12 -5.81
N LYS A 8 -12.61 -17.71 -6.98
CA LYS A 8 -13.99 -18.01 -7.40
C LYS A 8 -14.24 -19.50 -7.60
N SER A 9 -13.28 -20.25 -8.12
CA SER A 9 -13.40 -21.70 -8.31
C SER A 9 -13.24 -22.52 -7.02
N GLY A 10 -12.80 -21.89 -5.92
CA GLY A 10 -12.50 -22.58 -4.68
C GLY A 10 -11.12 -23.26 -4.64
N GLU A 11 -10.29 -23.09 -5.68
CA GLU A 11 -8.91 -23.62 -5.71
C GLU A 11 -7.99 -22.86 -4.73
N ALA A 12 -8.28 -21.60 -4.44
CA ALA A 12 -7.48 -20.75 -3.57
C ALA A 12 -8.30 -20.14 -2.43
N ASN A 13 -7.92 -20.43 -1.18
CA ASN A 13 -8.60 -19.97 0.03
C ASN A 13 -7.73 -18.97 0.81
N TYR A 14 -8.10 -17.69 0.78
CA TYR A 14 -7.41 -16.61 1.49
C TYR A 14 -8.41 -15.76 2.27
N HIS A 15 -8.03 -15.30 3.46
CA HIS A 15 -8.85 -14.41 4.29
C HIS A 15 -8.73 -12.94 3.87
N PHE A 16 -7.59 -12.54 3.31
CA PHE A 16 -7.31 -11.17 2.90
C PHE A 16 -6.36 -11.18 1.70
N ILE A 17 -6.60 -10.30 0.73
CA ILE A 17 -5.84 -10.21 -0.52
C ILE A 17 -5.50 -8.74 -0.78
N GLU A 18 -4.21 -8.46 -0.97
CA GLU A 18 -3.70 -7.17 -1.43
C GLU A 18 -3.28 -7.28 -2.90
N ILE A 19 -3.71 -6.32 -3.74
CA ILE A 19 -3.41 -6.31 -5.18
C ILE A 19 -2.63 -5.05 -5.53
N MET A 20 -1.40 -5.24 -6.01
CA MET A 20 -0.55 -4.15 -6.50
C MET A 20 -0.68 -4.01 -8.02
N GLY A 21 -0.80 -2.77 -8.51
CA GLY A 21 -0.89 -2.49 -9.95
C GLY A 21 0.43 -2.62 -10.72
N CYS A 22 1.58 -2.45 -10.03
CA CYS A 22 2.91 -2.50 -10.65
C CYS A 22 3.69 -3.75 -10.18
N PRO A 23 4.37 -4.47 -11.09
CA PRO A 23 5.28 -5.55 -10.71
C PRO A 23 6.41 -5.02 -9.81
N GLY A 24 6.55 -5.59 -8.61
CA GLY A 24 7.52 -5.11 -7.60
C GLY A 24 7.04 -3.93 -6.76
N GLY A 25 5.73 -3.61 -6.79
CA GLY A 25 5.13 -2.57 -5.96
C GLY A 25 5.50 -1.15 -6.36
N CYS A 26 5.19 -0.19 -5.49
CA CYS A 26 5.33 1.25 -5.76
C CYS A 26 6.78 1.68 -6.08
N VAL A 27 7.78 1.02 -5.48
CA VAL A 27 9.21 1.30 -5.70
C VAL A 27 9.67 1.01 -7.15
N ASN A 28 8.82 0.30 -7.90
CA ASN A 28 9.03 -0.04 -9.30
C ASN A 28 7.87 0.42 -10.20
N GLY A 29 7.12 1.43 -9.76
CA GLY A 29 6.03 2.01 -10.56
C GLY A 29 6.51 2.69 -11.84
N GLY A 30 5.61 2.85 -12.81
CA GLY A 30 5.93 3.41 -14.13
C GLY A 30 6.45 4.85 -14.13
N GLY A 31 6.24 5.61 -13.04
CA GLY A 31 6.77 6.97 -12.87
C GLY A 31 8.17 7.05 -12.25
N GLN A 32 8.79 5.92 -11.91
CA GLN A 32 10.14 5.90 -11.33
C GLN A 32 11.23 6.24 -12.36
N PRO A 33 12.41 6.74 -11.94
CA PRO A 33 13.51 7.00 -12.85
C PRO A 33 13.89 5.77 -13.68
N GLN A 34 14.03 5.98 -14.98
CA GLN A 34 14.47 4.95 -15.93
C GLN A 34 15.95 4.65 -15.70
N VAL A 35 16.27 3.37 -15.61
CA VAL A 35 17.64 2.90 -15.35
C VAL A 35 18.17 2.22 -16.63
N PRO A 36 19.40 2.53 -17.08
CA PRO A 36 19.99 1.88 -18.24
C PRO A 36 20.00 0.36 -18.13
N ALA A 37 19.85 -0.32 -19.27
CA ALA A 37 19.85 -1.79 -19.32
C ALA A 37 21.14 -2.40 -18.77
N SER A 38 22.28 -1.75 -18.99
CA SER A 38 23.58 -2.15 -18.46
C SER A 38 23.64 -2.23 -16.94
N VAL A 39 22.77 -1.51 -16.24
CA VAL A 39 22.67 -1.58 -14.76
C VAL A 39 21.54 -2.54 -14.37
N ARG A 40 20.36 -2.38 -14.97
CA ARG A 40 19.16 -3.17 -14.62
C ARG A 40 19.36 -4.67 -14.81
N ASN A 41 20.19 -5.09 -15.78
CA ASN A 41 20.45 -6.50 -16.04
C ASN A 41 21.28 -7.19 -14.95
N PHE A 42 22.05 -6.42 -14.17
CA PHE A 42 22.99 -6.96 -13.18
C PHE A 42 22.74 -6.44 -11.77
N THR A 43 21.70 -5.64 -11.56
CA THR A 43 21.39 -5.04 -10.26
C THR A 43 19.89 -5.01 -10.01
N ASP A 44 19.44 -5.58 -8.89
CA ASP A 44 18.04 -5.44 -8.47
C ASP A 44 17.81 -4.06 -7.85
N ILE A 45 17.50 -3.10 -8.73
CA ILE A 45 17.17 -1.73 -8.35
C ILE A 45 15.96 -1.68 -7.40
N ARG A 46 15.03 -2.63 -7.48
CA ARG A 46 13.82 -2.64 -6.64
C ARG A 46 14.21 -2.95 -5.20
N ALA A 47 15.07 -3.95 -5.00
CA ALA A 47 15.59 -4.30 -3.68
C ALA A 47 16.37 -3.14 -3.06
N LEU A 48 17.22 -2.46 -3.83
CA LEU A 48 17.97 -1.29 -3.35
C LEU A 48 17.04 -0.14 -2.94
N ARG A 49 16.03 0.19 -3.74
CA ARG A 49 15.04 1.22 -3.41
C ARG A 49 14.24 0.86 -2.17
N ALA A 50 13.79 -0.39 -2.06
CA ALA A 50 13.05 -0.88 -0.91
C ALA A 50 13.91 -0.85 0.37
N LYS A 51 15.19 -1.22 0.27
CA LYS A 51 16.12 -1.22 1.41
C LYS A 51 16.19 0.14 2.11
N VAL A 52 16.30 1.23 1.34
CA VAL A 52 16.37 2.58 1.91
C VAL A 52 15.11 2.91 2.72
N LEU A 53 13.93 2.51 2.23
CA LEU A 53 12.67 2.70 2.94
C LEU A 53 12.61 1.88 4.23
N TYR A 54 13.02 0.61 4.18
CA TYR A 54 13.04 -0.25 5.35
C TYR A 54 14.07 0.18 6.41
N ASP A 55 15.25 0.61 5.98
CA ASP A 55 16.26 1.15 6.90
C ASP A 55 15.72 2.41 7.61
N SER A 56 15.04 3.29 6.86
CA SER A 56 14.41 4.50 7.42
C SER A 56 13.27 4.18 8.39
N ASP A 57 12.43 3.19 8.08
CA ASP A 57 11.35 2.75 8.94
C ASP A 57 11.87 2.08 10.22
N ALA A 58 12.90 1.23 10.11
CA ALA A 58 13.52 0.58 11.25
C ALA A 58 14.20 1.57 12.21
N ALA A 59 14.72 2.68 11.68
CA ALA A 59 15.31 3.75 12.48
C ALA A 59 14.28 4.70 13.12
N ASN A 60 12.99 4.57 12.80
CA ASN A 60 11.96 5.46 13.30
C ASN A 60 11.56 5.11 14.75
N PRO A 61 11.60 6.06 15.70
CA PRO A 61 11.16 5.84 17.07
C PRO A 61 9.69 5.39 17.19
N PHE A 62 8.82 5.81 16.26
CA PHE A 62 7.39 5.47 16.25
C PHE A 62 7.05 4.72 14.96
N ARG A 63 7.02 3.38 15.02
CA ARG A 63 6.67 2.52 13.88
C ARG A 63 5.18 2.22 13.76
N MET A 64 4.45 2.16 14.87
CA MET A 64 3.03 1.82 14.86
C MET A 64 2.18 3.09 14.84
N SER A 65 1.27 3.21 13.86
CA SER A 65 0.49 4.44 13.68
C SER A 65 -0.36 4.84 14.90
N HIS A 66 -0.82 3.86 15.69
CA HIS A 66 -1.61 4.11 16.90
C HIS A 66 -0.76 4.61 18.09
N GLU A 67 0.56 4.52 18.02
CA GLU A 67 1.49 5.09 19.00
C GLU A 67 1.90 6.52 18.66
N ASN A 68 1.69 6.96 17.42
CA ASN A 68 2.07 8.29 16.95
C ASN A 68 1.19 9.38 17.57
N GLU A 69 1.81 10.29 18.32
CA GLU A 69 1.12 11.38 19.02
C GLU A 69 0.33 12.32 18.10
N ALA A 70 0.82 12.57 16.88
CA ALA A 70 0.08 13.39 15.91
C ALA A 70 -1.21 12.68 15.44
N VAL A 71 -1.15 11.36 15.26
CA VAL A 71 -2.33 10.56 14.89
C VAL A 71 -3.34 10.57 16.05
N LYS A 72 -2.89 10.30 17.28
CA LYS A 72 -3.76 10.34 18.47
C LYS A 72 -4.48 11.69 18.60
N LYS A 73 -3.74 12.79 18.46
CA LYS A 73 -4.27 14.15 18.55
C LYS A 73 -5.34 14.44 17.49
N VAL A 74 -5.09 14.04 16.23
CA VAL A 74 -6.06 14.23 15.14
C VAL A 74 -7.35 13.43 15.40
N TYR A 75 -7.26 12.24 15.98
CA TYR A 75 -8.44 11.50 16.39
C TYR A 75 -9.15 12.17 17.57
N GLU A 76 -8.44 12.48 18.65
CA GLU A 76 -9.02 13.10 19.85
C GLU A 76 -9.72 14.43 19.56
N GLU A 77 -9.07 15.32 18.83
CA GLU A 77 -9.55 16.70 18.65
C GLU A 77 -10.47 16.87 17.44
N PHE A 78 -10.39 15.98 16.45
CA PHE A 78 -11.08 16.18 15.17
C PHE A 78 -11.90 14.99 14.71
N LEU A 79 -11.30 13.82 14.48
CA LEU A 79 -11.96 12.67 13.84
C LEU A 79 -12.82 11.83 14.80
N GLY A 80 -12.63 11.97 16.12
CA GLY A 80 -13.24 11.12 17.15
C GLY A 80 -12.51 9.78 17.27
N ALA A 81 -13.20 8.68 16.96
CA ALA A 81 -12.65 7.32 17.02
C ALA A 81 -12.52 6.71 15.60
N PRO A 82 -11.67 5.68 15.42
CA PRO A 82 -11.67 4.88 14.20
C PRO A 82 -13.07 4.34 13.90
N GLY A 83 -13.56 4.56 12.67
CA GLY A 83 -14.92 4.16 12.27
C GLY A 83 -16.06 5.06 12.79
N SER A 84 -15.77 6.21 13.42
CA SER A 84 -16.79 7.22 13.73
C SER A 84 -17.46 7.75 12.45
N HIS A 85 -18.62 8.40 12.57
CA HIS A 85 -19.30 9.02 11.42
C HIS A 85 -18.36 9.98 10.66
N LYS A 86 -17.66 10.87 11.37
CA LYS A 86 -16.74 11.83 10.72
C LYS A 86 -15.54 11.13 10.08
N ALA A 87 -14.96 10.12 10.73
CA ALA A 87 -13.87 9.35 10.15
C ALA A 87 -14.32 8.58 8.90
N HIS A 88 -15.55 8.07 8.90
CA HIS A 88 -16.15 7.41 7.73
C HIS A 88 -16.32 8.40 6.56
N ASP A 89 -16.89 9.58 6.82
CA ASP A 89 -17.13 10.58 5.78
C ASP A 89 -15.83 11.09 5.12
N ILE A 90 -14.73 11.17 5.87
CA ILE A 90 -13.47 11.78 5.41
C ILE A 90 -12.48 10.73 4.89
N LEU A 91 -12.34 9.59 5.58
CA LEU A 91 -11.25 8.63 5.34
C LEU A 91 -11.72 7.37 4.59
N HIS A 92 -13.03 7.14 4.50
CA HIS A 92 -13.59 5.99 3.77
C HIS A 92 -14.13 6.44 2.42
N THR A 93 -14.28 5.48 1.51
CA THR A 93 -14.80 5.75 0.17
C THR A 93 -15.67 4.58 -0.29
N THR A 94 -16.38 4.79 -1.39
CA THR A 94 -17.23 3.77 -2.01
C THR A 94 -16.86 3.57 -3.48
N TYR A 95 -17.13 2.39 -3.99
CA TYR A 95 -16.89 2.03 -5.39
C TYR A 95 -18.21 1.82 -6.11
N VAL A 96 -18.32 2.36 -7.31
CA VAL A 96 -19.45 2.12 -8.21
C VAL A 96 -18.99 1.28 -9.39
N LYS A 97 -19.91 0.47 -9.94
CA LYS A 97 -19.64 -0.28 -11.18
C LYS A 97 -19.32 0.71 -12.30
N ARG A 98 -18.13 0.60 -12.89
CA ARG A 98 -17.73 1.38 -14.06
C ARG A 98 -17.91 0.54 -15.32
N SER A 99 -18.51 1.10 -16.36
CA SER A 99 -18.41 0.55 -17.71
C SER A 99 -17.03 0.89 -18.25
N ILE A 100 -16.30 -0.13 -18.71
CA ILE A 100 -15.07 0.08 -19.46
C ILE A 100 -15.53 0.45 -20.88
N ASN A 101 -15.15 1.65 -21.34
CA ASN A 101 -15.33 2.04 -22.73
C ASN A 101 -14.39 1.27 -23.64
#